data_AF-A0A1H8JF30-F1
#
_entry.id   AF-A0A1H8JF30-F1
#
_cell.length_a   1.000
_cell.length_b   1.000
_cell.length_c   1.000
_cell.angle_alpha   90.00
_cell.angle_beta   90.00
_cell.angle_gamma   90.00
#
_symmetry.space_group_name_H-M   'P 1'
#
loop_
_entity.id
_entity.type
_entity.pdbx_description
1 polymer ?
#
loop_
_entity_poly.entity_id
_entity_poly.type
_entity_poly.pdbx_seq_one_letter_code
_entity_poly.pdbx_strand_id
1 'polypeptide(L)' 'LTATQRRDMMEVVEERYGRGSTMITSQLPITAWHDVIGEPTFADAILDRIVHNAYRIELEGQSMRKTMAKMDDEMPQT' A
#
# COMPACT_ATOMS: atom_id res chain seq x y z
N LEU A 1 -2.48 -5.36 12.59
CA LEU A 1 -3.91 -5.40 12.17
C LEU A 1 -4.77 -6.09 13.25
N THR A 2 -6.10 -5.93 13.25
CA THR A 2 -6.99 -6.81 14.02
C THR A 2 -7.20 -8.14 13.28
N ALA A 3 -7.70 -9.18 13.96
CA ALA A 3 -7.94 -10.48 13.32
C ALA A 3 -8.93 -10.40 12.15
N THR A 4 -9.98 -9.58 12.28
CA THR A 4 -10.95 -9.34 11.21
C THR A 4 -10.31 -8.64 10.02
N GLN A 5 -9.57 -7.55 10.24
CA GLN A 5 -8.89 -6.82 9.16
C GLN A 5 -7.94 -7.70 8.34
N ARG A 6 -7.24 -8.65 8.98
CA ARG A 6 -6.37 -9.62 8.27
C ARG A 6 -7.17 -10.54 7.36
N ARG A 7 -8.30 -11.06 7.85
CA ARG A 7 -9.17 -11.94 7.07
C ARG A 7 -9.77 -11.21 5.89
N ASP A 8 -10.27 -10.00 6.10
CA ASP A 8 -10.85 -9.18 5.03
C ASP A 8 -9.78 -8.89 3.95
N MET A 9 -8.55 -8.57 4.38
CA MET A 9 -7.44 -8.35 3.45
C MET A 9 -7.08 -9.61 2.67
N MET A 10 -7.06 -10.78 3.34
CA MET A 10 -6.81 -12.06 2.69
C MET A 10 -7.89 -12.39 1.65
N GLU A 11 -9.18 -12.17 1.97
CA GLU A 11 -10.30 -12.43 1.06
C GLU A 11 -10.18 -11.62 -0.23
N VAL A 12 -9.92 -10.31 -0.11
CA VAL A 12 -9.73 -9.44 -1.29
C VAL A 12 -8.52 -9.88 -2.12
N VAL A 13 -7.42 -10.24 -1.47
CA VAL A 13 -6.19 -10.66 -2.18
C VAL A 13 -6.40 -11.99 -2.90
N GLU A 14 -7.07 -12.96 -2.26
CA GLU A 14 -7.39 -14.26 -2.84
C GLU A 14 -8.32 -14.13 -4.06
N GLU A 15 -9.39 -13.31 -3.95
CA GLU A 15 -10.31 -13.12 -5.06
C GLU A 15 -9.63 -12.48 -6.29
N ARG A 16 -8.66 -11.59 -6.06
CA ARG A 16 -7.94 -10.89 -7.13
C ARG A 16 -6.78 -11.70 -7.72
N TYR A 17 -6.21 -12.63 -6.96
CA TYR A 17 -5.02 -13.37 -7.35
C TYR A 17 -5.26 -14.15 -8.66
N GLY A 18 -4.40 -13.90 -9.65
CA GLY A 18 -4.49 -14.54 -10.97
C GLY A 18 -5.68 -14.13 -11.84
N ARG A 19 -6.55 -13.21 -11.37
CA ARG A 19 -7.75 -12.77 -12.10
C ARG A 19 -7.65 -11.38 -12.70
N GLY A 20 -6.84 -10.50 -12.12
CA GLY A 20 -6.61 -9.15 -12.66
C GLY A 20 -5.55 -8.36 -11.90
N SER A 21 -5.07 -7.28 -12.50
CA SER A 21 -4.04 -6.43 -11.91
C SER A 21 -4.56 -5.69 -10.68
N THR A 22 -3.77 -5.66 -9.60
CA THR A 22 -4.10 -4.96 -8.36
C THR A 22 -3.00 -3.96 -8.03
N MET A 23 -3.37 -2.69 -7.83
CA MET A 23 -2.45 -1.64 -7.41
C MET A 23 -2.60 -1.39 -5.91
N ILE A 24 -1.47 -1.37 -5.20
CA ILE A 24 -1.44 -1.10 -3.76
C ILE A 24 -0.45 0.04 -3.52
N THR A 25 -0.89 1.03 -2.74
CA THR A 25 -0.06 2.14 -2.30
C THR A 25 0.10 2.06 -0.79
N SER A 26 1.32 2.15 -0.29
CA SER A 26 1.60 2.12 1.15
C SER A 26 2.66 3.15 1.50
N GLN A 27 2.50 3.75 2.68
CA GLN A 27 3.52 4.60 3.30
C GLN A 27 4.61 3.77 4.00
N LEU A 28 4.40 2.46 4.12
CA LEU A 28 5.34 1.54 4.76
C LEU A 28 6.11 0.76 3.70
N PRO A 29 7.43 0.59 3.86
CA PRO A 29 8.20 -0.28 2.99
C PRO A 29 7.69 -1.72 3.11
N ILE A 30 7.81 -2.51 2.04
CA ILE A 30 7.32 -3.90 1.99
C ILE A 30 7.91 -4.74 3.14
N THR A 31 9.15 -4.46 3.54
CA THR A 31 9.83 -5.15 4.66
C THR A 31 9.08 -5.01 5.99
N ALA A 32 8.28 -3.96 6.18
CA ALA A 32 7.49 -3.75 7.39
C ALA A 32 6.10 -4.39 7.32
N TRP A 33 5.67 -4.89 6.16
CA TRP A 33 4.30 -5.39 5.99
C TRP A 33 4.07 -6.69 6.77
N HIS A 34 5.08 -7.55 6.84
CA HIS A 34 5.02 -8.80 7.61
C HIS A 34 4.65 -8.52 9.08
N ASP A 35 5.37 -7.59 9.71
CA ASP A 35 5.14 -7.17 11.10
C ASP A 35 3.78 -6.49 11.30
N VAL A 36 3.35 -5.65 10.35
CA VAL A 36 2.06 -4.92 10.42
C VAL A 36 0.88 -5.88 10.35
N ILE A 37 0.99 -6.89 9.50
CA ILE A 37 0.05 -8.00 9.46
C ILE A 37 0.16 -8.73 10.80
N GLY A 38 1.34 -9.15 11.23
CA GLY A 38 1.62 -9.58 12.60
C GLY A 38 1.08 -10.96 12.98
N GLU A 39 0.52 -11.70 12.02
CA GLU A 39 0.31 -13.15 12.16
C GLU A 39 1.08 -13.82 11.00
N PRO A 40 2.08 -14.67 11.28
CA PRO A 40 3.00 -15.17 10.25
C PRO A 40 2.30 -15.87 9.09
N THR A 41 1.27 -16.69 9.37
CA THR A 41 0.59 -17.47 8.34
C THR A 41 -0.12 -16.58 7.31
N PHE A 42 -0.87 -15.60 7.79
CA PHE A 42 -1.53 -14.59 6.98
C PHE A 42 -0.50 -13.70 6.29
N ALA A 43 0.56 -13.29 7.00
CA ALA A 43 1.59 -12.45 6.42
C ALA A 43 2.27 -13.12 5.23
N ASP A 44 2.71 -14.36 5.38
CA ASP A 44 3.33 -15.13 4.31
C ASP A 44 2.35 -15.35 3.14
N ALA A 45 1.13 -15.80 3.44
CA ALA A 45 0.13 -16.09 2.40
C ALA A 45 -0.27 -14.85 1.58
N ILE A 46 -0.41 -13.69 2.23
CA ILE A 46 -0.77 -12.42 1.59
C ILE A 46 0.42 -11.90 0.78
N LEU A 47 1.63 -11.91 1.34
CA LEU A 47 2.82 -11.42 0.64
C LEU A 47 3.15 -12.28 -0.58
N ASP A 48 2.99 -13.59 -0.51
CA ASP A 48 3.14 -14.48 -1.66
C ASP A 48 2.19 -14.14 -2.81
N ARG A 49 0.96 -13.71 -2.50
CA ARG A 49 -0.03 -13.39 -3.54
C ARG A 49 0.17 -12.00 -4.13
N ILE A 50 0.56 -11.04 -3.31
CA ILE A 50 0.74 -9.65 -3.73
C ILE A 50 2.13 -9.43 -4.31
N VAL A 51 3.17 -9.72 -3.51
CA VAL A 51 4.53 -9.24 -3.76
C VAL A 51 5.26 -10.10 -4.78
N HIS A 52 4.98 -11.41 -4.80
CA HIS A 52 5.71 -12.35 -5.66
C HIS A 52 5.71 -11.96 -7.14
N ASN A 53 4.59 -11.39 -7.62
CA ASN A 53 4.43 -10.94 -9.02
C ASN A 53 4.31 -9.42 -9.17
N ALA A 54 4.63 -8.64 -8.13
CA ALA A 54 4.45 -7.19 -8.15
C ALA A 54 5.62 -6.45 -8.80
N TYR A 55 5.28 -5.36 -9.50
CA TYR A 55 6.22 -4.30 -9.79
C TYR A 55 6.32 -3.37 -8.59
N ARG A 56 7.51 -3.25 -7.99
CA ARG A 56 7.76 -2.32 -6.89
C ARG A 56 8.21 -0.97 -7.45
N ILE A 57 7.48 0.08 -7.10
CA ILE A 57 7.84 1.46 -7.40
C ILE A 57 8.00 2.19 -6.07
N GLU A 58 9.23 2.55 -5.71
CA GLU A 58 9.50 3.37 -4.53
C GLU A 58 9.40 4.84 -4.92
N LEU A 59 8.51 5.55 -4.24
CA LEU A 59 8.29 6.97 -4.47
C LEU A 59 9.08 7.78 -3.45
N GLU A 60 9.88 8.71 -3.95
CA GLU A 60 10.66 9.64 -3.15
C GLU A 60 10.25 11.08 -3.46
N GLY A 61 10.49 11.99 -2.52
CA GLY A 61 10.25 13.43 -2.71
C GLY A 61 9.36 14.05 -1.64
N GLN A 62 9.14 15.36 -1.77
CA GLN A 62 8.28 16.11 -0.86
C GLN A 62 6.80 15.89 -1.16
N SER A 63 5.96 16.05 -0.13
CA SER A 63 4.51 15.96 -0.30
C SER A 63 4.04 17.00 -1.32
N MET A 64 3.38 16.53 -2.38
CA MET A 64 2.76 17.41 -3.38
C MET A 64 1.74 18.37 -2.75
N ARG A 65 1.10 18.00 -1.63
CA ARG A 65 0.20 18.91 -0.90
C ARG A 65 0.92 20.16 -0.40
N LYS A 66 2.17 20.03 0.05
CA LYS A 66 2.99 21.17 0.48
C LYS A 66 3.39 22.05 -0.70
N THR A 67 3.71 21.42 -1.83
CA THR A 67 4.02 22.13 -3.08
C THR A 67 2.83 22.95 -3.57
N MET A 68 1.63 22.36 -3.57
CA MET A 68 0.40 23.05 -3.97
C MET A 68 0.04 24.18 -3.01
N ALA A 69 0.11 23.95 -1.69
CA ALA A 69 -0.15 25.00 -0.72
C ALA A 69 0.79 26.22 -0.87
N LYS A 70 2.07 25.98 -1.18
CA LYS A 70 3.01 27.08 -1.49
C LYS A 70 2.65 27.83 -2.76
N MET A 71 2.22 27.12 -3.81
CA MET A 71 1.78 27.76 -5.05
C MET A 71 0.55 28.64 -4.83
N ASP A 72 -0.40 28.21 -3.98
CA ASP A 72 -1.58 28.99 -3.64
C ASP A 72 -1.23 30.26 -2.83
N ASP A 73 -0.23 30.19 -1.94
CA ASP A 73 0.28 31.36 -1.20
C ASP A 73 1.07 32.33 -2.11
N GLU A 74 1.83 31.82 -3.08
CA GLU A 74 2.66 32.61 -4.00
C GLU A 74 1.86 33.20 -5.18
N MET A 75 0.71 32.62 -5.52
CA MET A 75 -0.22 33.11 -6.53
C MET A 75 -1.57 33.44 -5.89
N PRO A 76 -1.70 34.58 -5.18
CA PRO A 76 -2.98 35.00 -4.64
C PRO A 76 -3.96 35.16 -5.81
N GLN A 77 -5.09 34.44 -5.74
CA GLN A 77 -6.16 34.56 -6.72
C GLN A 77 -6.64 36.03 -6.75
N THR A 78 -6.50 36.69 -7.91
CA THR A 78 -7.14 37.98 -8.21
C THR A 78 -8.66 37.87 -8.22
#